data_AF-A0A453KPM6-F1
#
_entry.id   AF-A0A453KPM6-F1
#
_cell.length_a   1.000
_cell.length_b   1.000
_cell.length_c   1.000
_cell.angle_alpha   90.00
_cell.angle_beta   90.00
_cell.angle_gamma   90.00
#
_symmetry.space_group_name_H-M   'P 1'
#
loop_
_entity.id
_entity.type
_entity.pdbx_description
1 polymer ?
#
loop_
_entity_poly.entity_id
_entity_poly.type
_entity_poly.pdbx_seq_one_letter_code
_entity_poly.pdbx_strand_id
1 'polypeptide(L)'
;LIFGKGYDKLVETDERRKKINKFKESAWKFVYYLSAELFSLSVTYNESWFTNTRYFWVGPGEQLWPDQKMKLKLKAVYMYAAGFYVYSIFDLLFWETRRKDFGVMMSHHVATVVLIVVSYICRYADECNRPYIP
;
A
#
# COMPACT_ATOMS: atom_id res chain seq x y z
N LEU A 1 -10.59 -48.04 24.71
CA LEU A 1 -9.22 -47.43 24.61
C LEU A 1 -8.72 -47.22 23.18
N ILE A 2 -9.04 -48.08 22.20
CA ILE A 2 -8.56 -47.95 20.81
C ILE A 2 -9.16 -46.74 20.07
N PHE A 3 -10.44 -46.41 20.31
CA PHE A 3 -11.11 -45.27 19.67
C PHE A 3 -10.57 -43.89 20.10
N GLY A 4 -10.12 -43.73 21.34
CA GLY A 4 -9.54 -42.47 21.84
C GLY A 4 -8.24 -42.13 21.12
N LYS A 5 -7.35 -43.12 20.95
CA LYS A 5 -6.06 -42.94 20.26
C LYS A 5 -6.22 -42.59 18.77
N GLY A 6 -7.28 -43.06 18.13
CA GLY A 6 -7.65 -42.69 16.76
C GLY A 6 -8.16 -41.25 16.68
N TYR A 7 -9.02 -40.85 17.61
CA TYR A 7 -9.55 -39.48 17.70
C TYR A 7 -8.45 -38.45 17.96
N ASP A 8 -7.56 -38.70 18.92
CA ASP A 8 -6.45 -37.78 19.25
C ASP A 8 -5.52 -37.54 18.05
N LYS A 9 -5.23 -38.61 17.29
CA LYS A 9 -4.40 -38.52 16.08
C LYS A 9 -5.09 -37.73 14.96
N LEU A 10 -6.41 -37.80 14.85
CA LEU A 10 -7.20 -37.00 13.91
C LEU A 10 -7.22 -35.52 14.31
N VAL A 11 -7.39 -35.21 15.59
CA VAL A 11 -7.34 -33.84 16.11
C VAL A 11 -5.95 -33.22 15.90
N GLU A 12 -4.87 -33.96 16.20
CA GLU A 12 -3.49 -33.49 15.98
C GLU A 12 -3.20 -33.20 14.49
N THR A 13 -3.69 -34.07 13.60
CA THR A 13 -3.52 -33.88 12.14
C THR A 13 -4.33 -32.70 11.60
N ASP A 14 -5.53 -32.45 12.14
CA ASP A 14 -6.36 -31.29 11.78
C ASP A 14 -5.73 -29.97 12.26
N GLU A 15 -5.24 -29.92 13.51
CA GLU A 15 -4.54 -28.75 14.04
C GLU A 15 -3.25 -28.43 13.26
N ARG A 16 -2.49 -29.46 12.87
CA ARG A 16 -1.33 -29.29 12.00
C ARG A 16 -1.73 -28.72 10.64
N ARG A 17 -2.83 -29.19 10.04
CA ARG A 17 -3.33 -28.69 8.76
C ARG A 17 -3.77 -27.23 8.85
N LYS A 18 -4.48 -26.84 9.92
CA LYS A 18 -4.87 -25.44 10.18
C LYS A 18 -3.66 -24.52 10.29
N LYS A 19 -2.61 -24.94 11.01
CA LYS A 19 -1.36 -24.17 11.12
C LYS A 19 -0.68 -23.97 9.76
N ILE A 20 -0.60 -25.02 8.95
CA ILE A 20 -0.02 -24.94 7.60
C ILE A 20 -0.83 -24.00 6.71
N ASN A 21 -2.17 -24.05 6.76
CA ASN A 21 -3.01 -23.17 5.96
C ASN A 21 -2.85 -21.69 6.35
N LYS A 22 -2.80 -21.39 7.65
CA LYS A 22 -2.51 -20.03 8.14
C LYS A 22 -1.12 -19.55 7.71
N PHE A 23 -0.11 -20.42 7.78
CA PHE A 23 1.24 -20.08 7.31
C PHE A 23 1.25 -19.79 5.81
N LYS A 24 0.56 -20.60 5.00
CA LYS A 24 0.43 -20.38 3.55
C LYS A 24 -0.26 -19.05 3.24
N GLU A 25 -1.33 -18.73 3.96
CA GLU A 25 -2.03 -17.44 3.81
C GLU A 25 -1.10 -16.26 4.13
N SER A 26 -0.38 -16.33 5.25
CA SER A 26 0.60 -15.30 5.64
C SER A 26 1.77 -15.19 4.65
N ALA A 27 2.28 -16.33 4.17
CA ALA A 27 3.37 -16.35 3.19
C ALA A 27 2.93 -15.75 1.85
N TRP A 28 1.71 -16.03 1.39
CA TRP A 28 1.14 -15.42 0.20
C TRP A 28 1.01 -13.91 0.36
N LYS A 29 0.45 -13.43 1.48
CA LYS A 29 0.35 -12.00 1.80
C LYS A 29 1.72 -11.34 1.82
N PHE A 30 2.71 -11.98 2.45
CA PHE A 30 4.08 -11.48 2.49
C PHE A 30 4.68 -11.31 1.09
N VAL A 31 4.56 -12.34 0.22
CA VAL A 31 5.06 -12.26 -1.16
C VAL A 31 4.36 -11.14 -1.95
N TYR A 32 3.03 -11.02 -1.80
CA TYR A 32 2.26 -9.97 -2.45
C TYR A 32 2.75 -8.58 -2.03
N TYR A 33 2.81 -8.30 -0.72
CA TYR A 33 3.25 -7.00 -0.21
C TYR A 33 4.72 -6.71 -0.52
N LEU A 34 5.60 -7.70 -0.43
CA LEU A 34 7.01 -7.55 -0.79
C LEU A 34 7.16 -7.21 -2.28
N SER A 35 6.40 -7.86 -3.15
CA SER A 35 6.44 -7.57 -4.58
C SER A 35 5.96 -6.15 -4.90
N ALA A 36 4.94 -5.68 -4.17
CA ALA A 36 4.41 -4.33 -4.30
C ALA A 36 5.44 -3.27 -3.86
N GLU A 37 6.09 -3.52 -2.73
CA GLU A 37 7.15 -2.64 -2.20
C GLU A 37 8.35 -2.59 -3.14
N LEU A 38 8.80 -3.75 -3.65
CA LEU A 38 9.91 -3.81 -4.61
C LEU A 38 9.58 -3.08 -5.92
N PHE A 39 8.35 -3.18 -6.40
CA PHE A 39 7.90 -2.45 -7.59
C PHE A 39 7.92 -0.94 -7.35
N SER A 40 7.35 -0.48 -6.22
CA SER A 40 7.37 0.92 -5.81
C SER A 40 8.82 1.44 -5.75
N LEU A 41 9.69 0.75 -5.03
CA LEU A 41 11.11 1.10 -4.92
C LEU A 41 11.81 1.14 -6.27
N SER A 42 11.56 0.16 -7.15
CA SER A 42 12.17 0.10 -8.49
C SER A 42 11.78 1.31 -9.36
N VAL A 43 10.53 1.76 -9.27
CA VAL A 43 10.04 2.93 -10.01
C VAL A 43 10.64 4.23 -9.45
N THR A 44 10.87 4.30 -8.14
CA THR A 44 11.33 5.52 -7.46
C THR A 44 12.85 5.65 -7.30
N TYR A 45 13.59 4.54 -7.40
CA TYR A 45 15.03 4.49 -7.12
C TYR A 45 15.89 5.47 -7.94
N ASN A 46 15.52 5.69 -9.21
CA ASN A 46 16.27 6.56 -10.12
C ASN A 46 15.90 8.05 -10.01
N GLU A 47 15.04 8.42 -9.06
CA GLU A 47 14.65 9.82 -8.89
C GLU A 47 15.52 10.54 -7.86
N SER A 48 15.90 11.78 -8.17
CA SER A 48 16.77 12.60 -7.30
C SER A 48 16.18 12.86 -5.91
N TRP A 49 14.85 12.86 -5.79
CA TRP A 49 14.15 13.03 -4.52
C TRP A 49 14.18 11.79 -3.63
N PHE A 50 14.57 10.62 -4.15
CA PHE A 50 14.68 9.39 -3.37
C PHE A 50 15.85 9.43 -2.39
N THR A 51 16.98 10.02 -2.81
CA THR A 51 18.19 10.14 -1.97
C THR A 51 18.21 11.43 -1.16
N ASN A 52 17.60 12.50 -1.66
CA ASN A 52 17.57 13.79 -0.97
C ASN A 52 16.16 14.40 -1.02
N THR A 53 15.50 14.39 0.14
CA THR A 53 14.12 14.85 0.34
C THR A 53 13.95 16.35 0.06
N ARG A 54 15.03 17.14 -0.01
CA ARG A 54 14.98 18.55 -0.43
C ARG A 54 14.43 18.68 -1.86
N TYR A 55 14.73 17.72 -2.75
CA TYR A 55 14.23 17.73 -4.12
C TYR A 55 12.76 17.33 -4.25
N PHE A 56 12.10 16.97 -3.14
CA PHE A 56 10.64 16.81 -3.12
C PHE A 56 9.93 18.17 -3.19
N TRP A 57 10.56 19.20 -2.61
CA TRP A 57 10.07 20.57 -2.48
C TRP A 57 10.69 21.53 -3.52
N VAL A 58 11.89 21.20 -4.00
CA VAL A 58 12.62 21.94 -5.03
C VAL A 58 12.75 21.05 -6.26
N GLY A 59 11.88 21.27 -7.23
CA GLY A 59 11.89 20.56 -8.51
C GLY A 59 13.17 20.84 -9.32
N PRO A 60 13.44 20.03 -10.36
CA PRO A 60 14.56 20.26 -11.26
C PRO A 60 14.44 21.65 -11.93
N GLY A 61 15.48 22.50 -11.80
CA GLY A 61 15.50 23.84 -12.40
C GLY A 61 14.84 24.94 -11.57
N GLU A 62 15.03 24.94 -10.24
CA GLU A 62 14.50 25.96 -9.31
C GLU A 62 12.96 26.05 -9.22
N GLN A 63 12.27 24.96 -9.54
CA GLN A 63 10.81 24.92 -9.44
C GLN A 63 10.40 24.72 -7.97
N LEU A 64 10.01 25.78 -7.27
CA LEU A 64 9.51 25.67 -5.90
C LEU A 64 8.06 25.20 -5.89
N TRP A 65 7.72 24.37 -4.91
CA TRP A 65 6.31 24.11 -4.57
C TRP A 65 5.58 25.46 -4.33
N PRO A 66 4.39 25.68 -4.91
CA PRO A 66 3.51 24.72 -5.59
C PRO A 66 3.71 24.58 -7.12
N ASP A 67 4.56 25.38 -7.76
CA ASP A 67 4.68 25.48 -9.23
C ASP A 67 5.39 24.31 -9.94
N GLN A 68 5.61 23.20 -9.23
CA GLN A 68 6.41 22.06 -9.69
C GLN A 68 5.62 21.14 -10.63
N LYS A 69 5.97 21.15 -11.93
CA LYS A 69 5.35 20.26 -12.93
C LYS A 69 5.50 18.78 -12.52
N MET A 70 4.36 18.10 -12.40
CA MET A 70 4.34 16.71 -11.95
C MET A 70 4.83 15.77 -13.06
N LYS A 71 6.03 15.21 -12.88
CA LYS A 71 6.59 14.17 -13.76
C LYS A 71 5.61 13.00 -13.89
N LEU A 72 5.48 12.42 -15.09
CA LEU A 72 4.63 11.26 -15.35
C LEU A 72 4.88 10.08 -14.40
N LYS A 73 6.15 9.84 -14.04
CA LYS A 73 6.54 8.82 -13.06
C LYS A 73 5.92 9.07 -11.68
N LEU A 74 5.88 10.31 -11.22
CA LEU A 74 5.26 10.67 -9.95
C LEU A 74 3.75 10.44 -10.00
N LYS A 75 3.08 10.78 -11.11
CA LYS A 75 1.66 10.44 -11.33
C LYS A 75 1.43 8.93 -11.23
N ALA A 76 2.27 8.14 -11.88
CA ALA A 76 2.17 6.68 -11.84
C ALA A 76 2.33 6.12 -10.42
N VAL A 77 3.26 6.65 -9.63
CA VAL A 77 3.45 6.24 -8.23
C VAL A 77 2.24 6.62 -7.36
N TYR A 78 1.67 7.82 -7.54
CA TYR A 78 0.45 8.23 -6.83
C TYR A 78 -0.73 7.31 -7.16
N MET A 79 -0.95 7.01 -8.43
CA MET A 79 -2.04 6.12 -8.87
C MET A 79 -1.83 4.68 -8.39
N TYR A 80 -0.58 4.19 -8.42
CA TYR A 80 -0.22 2.88 -7.92
C TYR A 80 -0.46 2.76 -6.41
N ALA A 81 0.01 3.72 -5.61
CA ALA A 81 -0.19 3.75 -4.18
C ALA A 81 -1.68 3.83 -3.83
N ALA A 82 -2.44 4.72 -4.49
CA ALA A 82 -3.88 4.81 -4.31
C ALA A 82 -4.58 3.48 -4.59
N GLY A 83 -4.27 2.85 -5.74
CA GLY A 83 -4.84 1.56 -6.12
C GLY A 83 -4.50 0.45 -5.13
N PHE A 84 -3.25 0.40 -4.65
CA PHE A 84 -2.81 -0.58 -3.66
C PHE A 84 -3.54 -0.44 -2.31
N TYR A 85 -3.67 0.79 -1.80
CA TYR A 85 -4.40 1.01 -0.53
C TYR A 85 -5.90 0.77 -0.67
N VAL A 86 -6.51 1.14 -1.80
CA VAL A 86 -7.93 0.83 -2.08
C VAL A 86 -8.13 -0.68 -2.19
N TYR A 87 -7.29 -1.39 -2.93
CA TYR A 87 -7.35 -2.86 -3.02
C TYR A 87 -7.20 -3.50 -1.64
N SER A 88 -6.30 -3.00 -0.79
CA SER A 88 -6.12 -3.51 0.57
C SER A 88 -7.35 -3.30 1.45
N ILE A 89 -8.14 -2.23 1.24
CA ILE A 89 -9.46 -2.07 1.88
C ILE A 89 -10.43 -3.16 1.44
N PHE A 90 -10.48 -3.49 0.14
CA PHE A 90 -11.30 -4.59 -0.37
C PHE A 90 -10.88 -5.94 0.24
N ASP A 91 -9.57 -6.23 0.28
CA ASP A 91 -9.04 -7.46 0.88
C ASP A 91 -9.41 -7.55 2.37
N LEU A 92 -9.24 -6.45 3.13
CA LEU A 92 -9.66 -6.35 4.53
C LEU A 92 -11.16 -6.59 4.73
N LEU A 93 -12.01 -6.07 3.85
CA LEU A 93 -13.47 -6.16 4.00
C LEU A 93 -14.02 -7.56 3.65
N PHE A 94 -13.48 -8.19 2.61
CA PHE A 94 -14.07 -9.39 2.01
C PHE A 94 -13.27 -10.67 2.24
N TRP A 95 -11.95 -10.59 2.32
CA TRP A 95 -11.08 -11.78 2.33
C TRP A 95 -10.38 -12.00 3.67
N GLU A 96 -10.07 -10.93 4.41
CA GLU A 96 -9.41 -11.04 5.70
C GLU A 96 -10.36 -11.49 6.81
N THR A 97 -9.93 -12.48 7.60
CA THR A 97 -10.66 -12.88 8.81
C THR A 97 -10.68 -11.73 9.81
N ARG A 98 -11.87 -11.30 10.22
CA ARG A 98 -12.07 -10.14 11.09
C ARG A 98 -11.38 -10.34 12.45
N ARG A 99 -10.26 -9.67 12.63
CA ARG A 99 -9.41 -9.64 13.83
C ARG A 99 -9.74 -8.45 14.73
N LYS A 100 -9.33 -8.47 16.01
CA LYS A 100 -9.68 -7.41 16.99
C LYS A 100 -9.10 -6.03 16.64
N ASP A 101 -8.03 -6.01 15.86
CA ASP A 101 -7.31 -4.85 15.32
C ASP A 101 -7.82 -4.40 13.94
N PHE A 102 -8.90 -5.01 13.44
CA PHE A 102 -9.51 -4.66 12.15
C PHE A 102 -9.85 -3.16 12.02
N GLY A 103 -10.45 -2.58 13.06
CA GLY A 103 -10.87 -1.17 13.02
C GLY A 103 -9.69 -0.20 12.88
N VAL A 104 -8.59 -0.48 13.59
CA VAL A 104 -7.37 0.33 13.53
C VAL A 104 -6.74 0.22 12.14
N MET A 105 -6.59 -1.00 11.62
CA MET A 105 -6.02 -1.22 10.28
C MET A 105 -6.89 -0.59 9.18
N MET A 106 -8.21 -0.72 9.25
CA MET A 106 -9.12 -0.10 8.30
C MET A 106 -9.02 1.43 8.34
N SER A 107 -9.02 2.03 9.53
CA SER A 107 -8.88 3.49 9.69
C SER A 107 -7.56 4.00 9.10
N HIS A 108 -6.47 3.25 9.26
CA HIS A 108 -5.18 3.57 8.68
C HIS A 108 -5.25 3.57 7.15
N HIS A 109 -5.83 2.54 6.53
CA HIS A 109 -5.94 2.47 5.07
C HIS A 109 -6.80 3.62 4.51
N VAL A 110 -7.93 3.92 5.14
CA VAL A 110 -8.79 5.04 4.73
C VAL A 110 -8.04 6.37 4.86
N ALA A 111 -7.35 6.60 5.99
CA ALA A 111 -6.56 7.81 6.19
C ALA A 111 -5.48 7.97 5.11
N THR A 112 -4.75 6.89 4.79
CA THR A 112 -3.71 6.94 3.76
C THR A 112 -4.29 7.23 2.37
N VAL A 113 -5.43 6.62 2.00
CA VAL A 113 -6.12 6.94 0.72
C VAL A 113 -6.51 8.41 0.68
N VAL A 114 -7.10 8.94 1.76
CA VAL A 114 -7.49 10.36 1.84
C VAL A 114 -6.27 11.26 1.69
N LEU A 115 -5.16 10.98 2.38
CA LEU A 115 -3.92 11.75 2.27
C LEU A 115 -3.34 11.73 0.85
N ILE A 116 -3.35 10.57 0.18
CA ILE A 116 -2.87 10.42 -1.20
C ILE A 116 -3.75 11.24 -2.16
N VAL A 117 -5.07 11.17 -2.02
CA VAL A 117 -6.03 11.89 -2.87
C VAL A 117 -5.94 13.40 -2.64
N VAL A 118 -5.93 13.86 -1.40
CA VAL A 118 -5.79 15.28 -1.07
C VAL A 118 -4.46 15.83 -1.59
N SER A 119 -3.36 15.10 -1.40
CA SER A 119 -2.05 15.49 -1.92
C SER A 119 -2.06 15.61 -3.45
N TYR A 120 -2.71 14.67 -4.14
CA TYR A 120 -2.85 14.70 -5.60
C TYR A 120 -3.71 15.88 -6.08
N ILE A 121 -4.86 16.13 -5.42
CA ILE A 121 -5.77 17.23 -5.76
C ILE A 121 -5.10 18.56 -5.51
N CYS A 122 -4.50 18.81 -4.34
CA CYS A 122 -3.84 20.09 -4.05
C CYS A 122 -2.75 20.38 -5.10
N ARG A 123 -1.93 19.39 -5.45
CA ARG A 123 -0.86 19.56 -6.45
C ARG A 123 -1.38 19.81 -7.87
N TYR A 124 -2.59 19.33 -8.22
CA TYR A 124 -3.20 19.55 -9.54
C TYR A 124 -4.11 20.79 -9.58
N ALA A 125 -4.80 21.10 -8.48
CA ALA A 125 -5.60 22.31 -8.32
C ALA A 125 -4.72 23.56 -8.39
N ASP A 126 -3.52 23.51 -7.81
CA ASP A 126 -2.52 24.58 -7.97
C ASP A 126 -2.06 24.73 -9.44
N GLU A 127 -2.00 23.62 -10.20
CA GLU A 127 -1.67 23.65 -11.64
C GLU A 127 -2.81 24.27 -12.47
N CYS A 128 -4.08 24.05 -12.09
CA CYS A 128 -5.27 24.59 -12.77
C CYS A 128 -5.65 26.02 -12.36
N ASN A 129 -5.26 26.50 -11.17
CA ASN A 129 -5.63 27.83 -10.68
C ASN A 129 -4.65 28.94 -11.10
N ARG A 130 -3.72 28.64 -12.03
CA ARG A 130 -2.81 29.65 -12.59
C ARG A 130 -3.49 30.47 -13.69
N PRO A 131 -3.49 31.81 -13.62
CA PRO A 131 -3.71 32.63 -14.81
C PRO A 131 -2.57 32.36 -15.80
N TYR A 132 -2.93 32.09 -17.06
CA TYR A 132 -1.99 32.03 -18.18
C TYR A 132 -1.34 33.42 -18.29
N ILE A 133 -0.11 33.58 -17.80
CA ILE A 133 0.70 34.78 -18.04
C ILE A 133 1.70 34.38 -19.14
N PRO A 134 1.53 34.90 -20.37
CA PRO A 134 2.39 34.60 -21.51
C PRO A 134 3.80 35.17 -21.37
#